data_AF-A0A352NQL7-F1
#
_entry.id   AF-A0A352NQL7-F1
#
_cell.length_a   1.000
_cell.length_b   1.000
_cell.length_c   1.000
_cell.angle_alpha   90.00
_cell.angle_beta   90.00
_cell.angle_gamma   90.00
#
_symmetry.space_group_name_H-M   'P 1'
#
loop_
_entity.id
_entity.type
_entity.pdbx_description
1 polymer ?
#
loop_
_entity_poly.entity_id
_entity_poly.type
_entity_poly.pdbx_seq_one_letter_code
_entity_poly.pdbx_strand_id
1 'polypeptide(L)'
;MNKIKRIYNLTNIKYPWLLLISMLAFIMALCFNRFYPDAFTRIEIVVYGAVFLVALLWSILNYIGHLQISAIYKKHDNIEAFIKRLTMSKEEKAELTEYLNDFVKDLEENGSTHEEAVKTAISHFQVKEFTQSQGNIFETPIHYYLLGYVSVFVGLIIVIQCIDLIVSLPFIVLAVSFMLMLFSAAFISLFFIYKLIDVMIAKK
;
A
#
# COMPACT_ATOMS: atom_id res chain seq x y z
N MET A 1 -16.73 9.78 5.95
CA MET A 1 -16.02 8.80 6.81
C MET A 1 -14.93 9.53 7.59
N ASN A 2 -14.93 9.48 8.92
CA ASN A 2 -14.02 10.27 9.77
C ASN A 2 -12.54 10.00 9.46
N LYS A 3 -11.74 11.07 9.27
CA LYS A 3 -10.30 11.02 8.97
C LYS A 3 -9.52 10.16 9.99
N ILE A 4 -9.93 10.20 11.26
CA ILE A 4 -9.37 9.41 12.35
C ILE A 4 -9.49 7.90 12.07
N LYS A 5 -10.65 7.43 11.58
CA LYS A 5 -10.87 6.00 11.30
C LYS A 5 -9.96 5.48 10.17
N ARG A 6 -9.52 6.35 9.25
CA ARG A 6 -8.56 5.98 8.20
C ARG A 6 -7.13 5.84 8.72
N ILE A 7 -6.74 6.68 9.70
CA ILE A 7 -5.40 6.64 10.30
C ILE A 7 -5.23 5.39 11.17
N TYR A 8 -6.26 5.03 11.95
CA TYR A 8 -6.22 3.88 12.85
C TYR A 8 -6.70 2.56 12.22
N ASN A 9 -6.80 2.49 10.89
CA ASN A 9 -7.06 1.22 10.21
C ASN A 9 -5.78 0.38 10.08
N LEU A 10 -5.28 -0.11 11.21
CA LEU A 10 -3.99 -0.80 11.33
C LEU A 10 -3.98 -2.16 10.63
N THR A 11 -5.15 -2.74 10.33
CA THR A 11 -5.27 -4.02 9.60
C THR A 11 -4.88 -3.91 8.12
N ASN A 12 -4.57 -2.71 7.64
CA ASN A 12 -4.19 -2.49 6.25
C ASN A 12 -2.76 -2.94 5.92
N ILE A 13 -1.89 -3.26 6.89
CA ILE A 13 -0.54 -3.77 6.58
C ILE A 13 -0.62 -5.03 5.72
N LYS A 14 0.13 -5.03 4.62
CA LYS A 14 0.36 -6.22 3.80
C LYS A 14 1.63 -6.93 4.26
N TYR A 15 1.60 -8.26 4.23
CA TYR A 15 2.71 -9.13 4.63
C TYR A 15 3.30 -8.81 6.01
N PRO A 16 2.47 -8.74 7.08
CA PRO A 16 2.93 -8.35 8.43
C PRO A 16 4.02 -9.26 9.01
N TRP A 17 4.10 -10.50 8.57
CA TRP A 17 5.10 -11.46 9.02
C TRP A 17 6.53 -11.07 8.62
N LEU A 18 6.74 -10.49 7.42
CA LEU A 18 8.07 -10.02 6.99
C LEU A 18 8.57 -8.86 7.85
N LEU A 19 7.65 -7.93 8.17
CA LEU A 19 7.92 -6.82 9.09
C LEU A 19 8.27 -7.35 10.49
N LEU A 20 7.52 -8.33 10.98
CA LEU A 20 7.77 -8.93 12.29
C LEU A 20 9.13 -9.66 12.32
N ILE A 21 9.49 -10.36 11.25
CA ILE A 21 10.81 -10.99 11.11
C ILE A 21 11.92 -9.94 11.15
N SER A 22 11.80 -8.82 10.42
CA SER A 22 12.83 -7.79 10.44
C SER A 22 12.97 -7.13 11.82
N MET A 23 11.85 -6.87 12.49
CA MET A 23 11.84 -6.35 13.86
C MET A 23 12.50 -7.29 14.87
N LEU A 24 12.16 -8.59 14.84
CA LEU A 24 12.77 -9.59 15.71
C LEU A 24 14.26 -9.77 15.41
N ALA A 25 14.63 -9.85 14.13
CA ALA A 25 16.02 -9.97 13.72
C ALA A 25 16.85 -8.75 14.14
N PHE A 26 16.25 -7.55 14.14
CA PHE A 26 16.90 -6.34 14.65
C PHE A 26 17.18 -6.44 16.16
N ILE A 27 16.21 -6.89 16.96
CA ILE A 27 16.42 -7.11 18.41
C ILE A 27 17.48 -8.17 18.65
N MET A 28 17.46 -9.28 17.89
CA MET A 28 18.49 -10.31 17.99
C MET A 28 19.88 -9.78 17.64
N ALA A 29 19.99 -8.91 16.63
CA ALA A 29 21.25 -8.25 16.27
C ALA A 29 21.79 -7.36 17.41
N LEU A 30 20.91 -6.59 18.06
CA LEU A 30 21.27 -5.78 19.23
C LEU A 30 21.71 -6.65 20.42
N CYS A 31 21.01 -7.76 20.67
CA CYS A 31 21.40 -8.72 21.70
C CYS A 31 22.76 -9.35 21.39
N PHE A 32 22.98 -9.76 20.14
CA PHE A 32 24.26 -10.32 19.71
C PHE A 32 25.41 -9.33 19.92
N ASN A 33 25.21 -8.07 19.53
CA ASN A 33 26.21 -7.02 19.72
C ASN A 33 26.53 -6.78 21.21
N ARG A 34 25.52 -6.90 22.08
CA ARG A 34 25.71 -6.78 23.54
C ARG A 34 26.52 -7.94 24.13
N PHE A 35 26.32 -9.17 23.66
CA PHE A 35 27.03 -10.36 24.16
C PHE A 35 28.44 -10.50 23.57
N TYR A 36 28.65 -10.01 22.35
CA TYR A 36 29.91 -10.09 21.62
C TYR A 36 30.34 -8.70 21.13
N PRO A 37 30.70 -7.77 22.04
CA PRO A 37 31.03 -6.39 21.67
C PRO A 37 32.29 -6.28 20.80
N ASP A 38 33.20 -7.25 20.90
CA ASP A 38 34.42 -7.32 20.08
C ASP A 38 34.23 -8.14 18.78
N ALA A 39 32.99 -8.53 18.44
CA ALA A 39 32.73 -9.18 17.18
C ALA A 39 33.21 -8.28 16.03
N PHE A 40 33.95 -8.86 15.08
CA PHE A 40 34.49 -8.14 13.93
C PHE A 40 33.41 -7.25 13.28
N THR A 41 33.72 -5.97 13.08
CA THR A 41 32.85 -4.94 12.47
C THR A 41 32.18 -5.40 11.16
N ARG A 42 32.79 -6.34 10.43
CA ARG A 42 32.22 -6.97 9.24
C ARG A 42 30.95 -7.79 9.51
N ILE A 43 30.90 -8.55 10.61
CA ILE A 43 29.74 -9.38 10.97
C ILE A 43 28.56 -8.46 11.32
N GLU A 44 28.82 -7.39 12.06
CA GLU A 44 27.81 -6.39 12.44
C GLU A 44 27.15 -5.76 11.20
N ILE A 45 27.95 -5.31 10.23
CA ILE A 45 27.47 -4.74 8.96
C ILE A 45 26.61 -5.77 8.20
N VAL A 46 27.03 -7.02 8.14
CA VAL A 46 26.28 -8.08 7.43
C VAL A 46 24.93 -8.35 8.11
N VAL A 47 24.91 -8.43 9.43
CA VAL A 47 23.68 -8.72 10.19
C VAL A 47 22.69 -7.57 10.08
N TYR A 48 23.09 -6.33 10.37
CA TYR A 48 22.19 -5.18 10.24
C TYR A 48 21.79 -4.92 8.78
N GLY A 49 22.71 -5.15 7.82
CA GLY A 49 22.41 -5.08 6.40
C GLY A 49 21.34 -6.08 5.97
N ALA A 50 21.41 -7.33 6.44
CA ALA A 50 20.39 -8.34 6.17
C ALA A 50 19.02 -7.96 6.76
N VAL A 51 18.99 -7.46 8.00
CA VAL A 51 17.77 -6.96 8.64
C VAL A 51 17.15 -5.82 7.82
N PHE A 52 17.98 -4.87 7.38
CA PHE A 52 17.54 -3.76 6.54
C PHE A 52 16.98 -4.24 5.19
N LEU A 53 17.64 -5.21 4.54
CA LEU A 53 17.15 -5.78 3.29
C LEU A 53 15.78 -6.44 3.44
N VAL A 54 15.53 -7.18 4.53
CA VAL A 54 14.20 -7.76 4.79
C VAL A 54 13.15 -6.67 4.98
N ALA A 55 13.47 -5.59 5.71
CA ALA A 55 12.57 -4.45 5.88
C ALA A 55 12.30 -3.71 4.55
N LEU A 56 13.30 -3.60 3.68
CA LEU A 56 13.18 -2.99 2.35
C LEU A 56 12.33 -3.87 1.41
N LEU A 57 12.52 -5.19 1.44
CA LEU A 57 11.65 -6.11 0.70
C LEU A 57 10.20 -6.01 1.17
N TRP A 58 9.99 -5.94 2.49
CA TRP A 58 8.66 -5.72 3.05
C TRP A 58 8.04 -4.43 2.54
N SER A 59 8.77 -3.31 2.52
CA SER A 59 8.20 -2.02 2.08
C SER A 59 7.76 -2.06 0.61
N ILE A 60 8.58 -2.63 -0.27
CA ILE A 60 8.25 -2.80 -1.69
C ILE A 60 6.99 -3.66 -1.85
N LEU A 61 6.97 -4.84 -1.22
CA LEU A 61 5.83 -5.76 -1.31
C LEU A 61 4.56 -5.16 -0.69
N ASN A 62 4.72 -4.42 0.41
CA ASN A 62 3.61 -3.75 1.05
C ASN A 62 3.00 -2.68 0.13
N TYR A 63 3.81 -1.89 -0.58
CA TYR A 63 3.33 -0.94 -1.56
C TYR A 63 2.61 -1.62 -2.74
N ILE A 64 3.25 -2.63 -3.35
CA ILE A 64 2.66 -3.37 -4.47
C ILE A 64 1.35 -4.05 -4.06
N GLY A 65 1.28 -4.62 -2.86
CA GLY A 65 0.06 -5.23 -2.34
C GLY A 65 -1.10 -4.25 -2.10
N HIS A 66 -0.83 -2.95 -2.15
CA HIS A 66 -1.81 -1.89 -2.07
C HIS A 66 -2.17 -1.28 -3.43
N LEU A 67 -1.34 -1.44 -4.46
CA LEU A 67 -1.68 -1.02 -5.81
C LEU A 67 -2.90 -1.81 -6.28
N GLN A 68 -4.00 -1.10 -6.54
CA GLN A 68 -5.19 -1.70 -7.15
C GLN A 68 -5.28 -1.21 -8.58
N ILE A 69 -5.52 -2.15 -9.51
CA ILE A 69 -5.91 -1.81 -10.87
C ILE A 69 -7.27 -1.10 -10.78
N SER A 70 -7.36 0.08 -11.38
CA SER A 70 -8.56 0.89 -11.46
C SER A 70 -9.74 0.05 -11.92
N ALA A 71 -10.90 0.27 -11.30
CA ALA A 71 -12.10 -0.50 -11.57
C ALA A 71 -12.49 -0.49 -13.06
N ILE A 72 -12.09 0.55 -13.79
CA ILE A 72 -12.28 0.71 -15.24
C ILE A 72 -11.60 -0.42 -16.02
N TYR A 73 -10.43 -0.89 -15.61
CA TYR A 73 -9.60 -1.84 -16.38
C TYR A 73 -9.75 -3.31 -15.95
N LYS A 74 -10.67 -3.61 -15.02
CA LYS A 74 -10.98 -5.01 -14.70
C LYS A 74 -11.74 -5.67 -15.86
N LYS A 75 -11.70 -7.01 -15.94
CA LYS A 75 -12.52 -7.75 -16.92
C LYS A 75 -13.99 -7.67 -16.50
N HIS A 76 -14.87 -7.34 -17.44
CA HIS A 76 -16.32 -7.26 -17.23
C HIS A 76 -17.02 -8.05 -18.33
N ASP A 77 -17.99 -8.85 -17.93
CA ASP A 77 -18.74 -9.71 -18.84
C ASP A 77 -20.06 -9.07 -19.30
N ASN A 78 -20.46 -7.93 -18.69
CA ASN A 78 -21.63 -7.15 -19.13
C ASN A 78 -21.47 -5.64 -18.84
N ILE A 79 -22.22 -4.83 -19.59
CA ILE A 79 -22.20 -3.36 -19.50
C ILE A 79 -22.66 -2.87 -18.12
N GLU A 80 -23.71 -3.48 -17.55
CA GLU A 80 -24.22 -3.06 -16.24
C GLU A 80 -23.20 -3.22 -15.11
N ALA A 81 -22.47 -4.34 -15.07
CA ALA A 81 -21.43 -4.58 -14.08
C ALA A 81 -20.23 -3.65 -14.28
N PHE A 82 -19.91 -3.31 -15.54
CA PHE A 82 -18.89 -2.33 -15.88
C PHE A 82 -19.27 -0.94 -15.34
N ILE A 83 -20.44 -0.41 -15.72
CA ILE A 83 -20.89 0.94 -15.35
C ILE A 83 -21.13 1.09 -13.85
N LYS A 84 -21.66 0.05 -13.19
CA LYS A 84 -21.88 0.07 -11.74
C LYS A 84 -20.58 0.35 -10.98
N ARG A 85 -19.44 -0.11 -11.50
CA ARG A 85 -18.11 0.06 -10.88
C ARG A 85 -17.43 1.39 -11.21
N LEU A 86 -17.95 2.16 -12.16
CA LEU A 86 -17.43 3.48 -12.47
C LEU A 86 -17.83 4.49 -11.39
N THR A 87 -16.91 5.39 -11.04
CA THR A 87 -17.17 6.49 -10.09
C THR A 87 -17.62 7.72 -10.86
N MET A 88 -18.92 7.79 -11.13
CA MET A 88 -19.59 8.84 -11.92
C MET A 88 -21.00 9.08 -11.39
N SER A 89 -21.57 10.24 -11.70
CA SER A 89 -22.94 10.62 -11.32
C SER A 89 -23.97 9.67 -11.95
N LYS A 90 -25.20 9.67 -11.42
CA LYS A 90 -26.26 8.80 -11.96
C LYS A 90 -26.62 9.15 -13.40
N GLU A 91 -26.56 10.44 -13.74
CA GLU A 91 -26.83 10.96 -15.09
C GLU A 91 -25.74 10.50 -16.07
N GLU A 92 -24.46 10.69 -15.75
CA GLU A 92 -23.34 10.21 -16.57
C GLU A 92 -23.37 8.68 -16.77
N LYS A 93 -23.79 7.92 -15.74
CA LYS A 93 -23.98 6.47 -15.87
C LYS A 93 -25.08 6.10 -16.86
N ALA A 94 -26.18 6.84 -16.86
CA ALA A 94 -27.29 6.59 -17.78
C ALA A 94 -26.87 6.86 -19.23
N GLU A 95 -26.22 8.00 -19.47
CA GLU A 95 -25.68 8.37 -20.79
C GLU A 95 -24.66 7.35 -21.31
N LEU A 96 -23.73 6.91 -20.44
CA LEU A 96 -22.76 5.90 -20.83
C LEU A 96 -23.39 4.53 -21.10
N THR A 97 -24.47 4.20 -20.38
CA THR A 97 -25.22 2.94 -20.62
C THR A 97 -25.84 2.95 -22.01
N GLU A 98 -26.49 4.05 -22.36
CA GLU A 98 -27.09 4.25 -23.68
C GLU A 98 -26.03 4.18 -24.79
N TYR A 99 -24.94 4.94 -24.64
CA TYR A 99 -23.82 4.92 -25.60
C TYR A 99 -23.24 3.52 -25.82
N LEU A 100 -22.99 2.76 -24.76
CA LEU A 100 -22.41 1.41 -24.88
C LEU A 100 -23.39 0.42 -25.49
N ASN A 101 -24.69 0.52 -25.17
CA ASN A 101 -25.71 -0.34 -25.75
C ASN A 101 -25.91 -0.07 -27.25
N ASP A 102 -25.90 1.20 -27.66
CA ASP A 102 -25.97 1.57 -29.07
C ASP A 102 -24.76 1.04 -29.83
N PHE A 103 -23.55 1.17 -29.26
CA PHE A 103 -22.33 0.64 -29.86
C PHE A 103 -22.31 -0.90 -29.96
N VAL A 104 -22.88 -1.60 -28.96
CA VAL A 104 -23.05 -3.05 -29.03
C VAL A 104 -23.99 -3.43 -30.16
N LYS A 105 -25.13 -2.74 -30.29
CA LYS A 105 -26.10 -2.99 -31.33
C LYS A 105 -25.51 -2.81 -32.72
N ASP A 106 -24.71 -1.76 -32.93
CA ASP A 106 -23.99 -1.54 -34.19
C ASP A 106 -23.02 -2.70 -34.51
N LEU A 107 -22.35 -3.27 -33.51
CA LEU A 107 -21.43 -4.40 -33.70
C LEU A 107 -22.17 -5.71 -33.99
N GLU A 108 -23.33 -5.92 -33.37
CA GLU A 108 -24.21 -7.06 -33.66
C GLU A 108 -24.78 -6.99 -35.08
N GLU A 109 -25.21 -5.80 -35.52
CA GLU A 109 -25.67 -5.56 -36.88
C GLU A 109 -24.57 -5.81 -37.93
N ASN A 110 -23.30 -5.63 -37.54
CA ASN A 110 -22.11 -5.94 -38.34
C ASN A 110 -21.62 -7.39 -38.21
N GLY A 111 -22.40 -8.28 -37.59
CA GLY A 111 -22.15 -9.72 -37.56
C GLY A 111 -21.31 -10.23 -36.38
N SER A 112 -21.05 -9.39 -35.36
CA SER A 112 -20.41 -9.84 -34.12
C SER A 112 -21.41 -10.58 -33.23
N THR A 113 -20.94 -11.53 -32.43
CA THR A 113 -21.77 -12.10 -31.37
C THR A 113 -22.00 -11.08 -30.25
N HIS A 114 -23.12 -11.18 -29.52
CA HIS A 114 -23.42 -10.27 -28.40
C HIS A 114 -22.25 -10.17 -27.40
N GLU A 115 -21.64 -11.30 -27.06
CA GLU A 115 -20.51 -11.36 -26.12
C GLU A 115 -19.28 -10.63 -26.65
N GLU A 116 -18.95 -10.80 -27.93
CA GLU A 116 -17.84 -10.10 -28.58
C GLU A 116 -18.12 -8.60 -28.73
N ALA A 117 -19.35 -8.23 -29.06
CA ALA A 117 -19.80 -6.85 -29.19
C ALA A 117 -19.67 -6.10 -27.85
N VAL A 118 -20.17 -6.69 -26.76
CA VAL A 118 -20.05 -6.14 -25.39
C VAL A 118 -18.59 -5.96 -24.99
N LYS A 119 -17.75 -6.97 -25.21
CA LYS A 119 -16.32 -6.91 -24.87
C LYS A 119 -15.61 -5.82 -25.68
N THR A 120 -15.93 -5.69 -26.96
CA THR A 120 -15.35 -4.70 -27.85
C THR A 120 -15.80 -3.29 -27.48
N ALA A 121 -17.07 -3.10 -27.14
CA ALA A 121 -17.61 -1.82 -26.67
C ALA A 121 -16.91 -1.33 -25.40
N ILE A 122 -16.79 -2.20 -24.39
CA ILE A 122 -16.10 -1.89 -23.13
C ILE A 122 -14.62 -1.57 -23.40
N SER A 123 -13.94 -2.38 -24.23
CA SER A 123 -12.54 -2.17 -24.60
C SER A 123 -12.33 -0.84 -25.34
N HIS A 124 -13.22 -0.50 -26.27
CA HIS A 124 -13.16 0.76 -27.02
C HIS A 124 -13.31 1.97 -26.08
N PHE A 125 -14.27 1.91 -25.15
CA PHE A 125 -14.41 2.95 -24.12
C PHE A 125 -13.19 3.02 -23.20
N GLN A 126 -12.66 1.88 -22.72
CA GLN A 126 -11.45 1.84 -21.89
C GLN A 126 -10.23 2.46 -22.58
N VAL A 127 -10.03 2.18 -23.87
CA VAL A 127 -8.94 2.75 -24.68
C VAL A 127 -9.16 4.25 -24.89
N LYS A 128 -10.38 4.67 -25.21
CA LYS A 128 -10.72 6.09 -25.38
C LYS A 128 -10.48 6.86 -24.08
N GLU A 129 -10.93 6.33 -22.95
CA GLU A 129 -10.73 6.93 -21.64
C GLU A 129 -9.23 6.97 -21.27
N PHE A 130 -8.47 5.89 -21.54
CA PHE A 130 -7.02 5.87 -21.35
C PHE A 130 -6.27 6.89 -22.22
N THR A 131 -6.77 7.17 -23.42
CA THR A 131 -6.10 8.07 -24.38
C THR A 131 -6.50 9.53 -24.18
N GLN A 132 -7.73 9.79 -23.75
CA GLN A 132 -8.28 11.15 -23.56
C GLN A 132 -8.11 11.68 -22.13
N SER A 133 -8.17 10.80 -21.13
CA SER A 133 -7.89 11.11 -19.74
C SER A 133 -6.47 10.65 -19.41
N GLN A 134 -5.71 11.43 -18.64
CA GLN A 134 -4.58 10.90 -17.86
C GLN A 134 -5.12 9.97 -16.76
N GLY A 135 -5.92 8.98 -17.16
CA GLY A 135 -6.66 8.11 -16.28
C GLY A 135 -5.68 7.16 -15.61
N ASN A 136 -5.39 7.40 -14.34
CA ASN A 136 -4.49 6.54 -13.59
C ASN A 136 -4.99 5.09 -13.66
N ILE A 137 -4.18 4.23 -14.30
CA ILE A 137 -4.43 2.78 -14.36
C ILE A 137 -4.50 2.18 -12.95
N PHE A 138 -3.86 2.84 -11.98
CA PHE A 138 -3.82 2.42 -10.58
C PHE A 138 -4.60 3.38 -9.69
N GLU A 139 -5.52 2.84 -8.90
CA GLU A 139 -6.04 3.55 -7.73
C GLU A 139 -4.98 3.46 -6.63
N THR A 140 -4.41 4.62 -6.26
CA THR A 140 -3.40 4.72 -5.21
C THR A 140 -4.08 4.93 -3.85
N PRO A 141 -4.11 3.92 -2.97
CA PRO A 141 -4.74 4.08 -1.67
C PRO A 141 -3.89 4.97 -0.78
N ILE A 142 -4.55 5.82 0.01
CA ILE A 142 -3.81 6.70 0.91
C ILE A 142 -3.28 5.89 2.11
N HIS A 143 -1.95 5.80 2.24
CA HIS A 143 -1.24 5.00 3.23
C HIS A 143 -1.23 5.59 4.67
N TYR A 144 -2.34 6.20 5.11
CA TYR A 144 -2.47 6.81 6.44
C TYR A 144 -2.26 5.84 7.61
N TYR A 145 -2.41 4.54 7.40
CA TYR A 145 -2.19 3.53 8.43
C TYR A 145 -0.73 3.53 8.94
N LEU A 146 0.25 3.92 8.11
CA LEU A 146 1.65 4.07 8.52
C LEU A 146 1.78 5.11 9.64
N LEU A 147 1.07 6.24 9.51
CA LEU A 147 1.03 7.26 10.56
C LEU A 147 0.29 6.77 11.81
N GLY A 148 -0.71 5.91 11.64
CA GLY A 148 -1.34 5.19 12.74
C GLY A 148 -0.33 4.37 13.55
N TYR A 149 0.48 3.55 12.88
CA TYR A 149 1.55 2.78 13.51
C TYR A 149 2.59 3.67 14.20
N VAL A 150 3.00 4.78 13.56
CA VAL A 150 3.90 5.77 14.17
C VAL A 150 3.30 6.30 15.47
N SER A 151 2.02 6.68 15.49
CA SER A 151 1.39 7.20 16.70
C SER A 151 1.38 6.17 17.84
N VAL A 152 1.09 4.91 17.53
CA VAL A 152 1.13 3.80 18.51
C VAL A 152 2.55 3.58 19.02
N PHE A 153 3.54 3.54 18.14
CA PHE A 153 4.95 3.34 18.51
C PHE A 153 5.48 4.48 19.36
N VAL A 154 5.19 5.74 18.99
CA VAL A 154 5.56 6.92 19.78
C VAL A 154 4.91 6.88 21.16
N GLY A 155 3.62 6.51 21.25
CA GLY A 155 2.95 6.33 22.54
C GLY A 155 3.64 5.29 23.42
N LEU A 156 3.98 4.13 22.86
CA LEU A 156 4.71 3.08 23.58
C LEU A 156 6.12 3.52 24.01
N ILE A 157 6.84 4.22 23.15
CA ILE A 157 8.18 4.76 23.47
C ILE A 157 8.06 5.71 24.67
N ILE A 158 7.10 6.65 24.66
CA ILE A 158 6.91 7.60 25.78
C ILE A 158 6.64 6.83 27.07
N VAL A 159 5.76 5.83 27.05
CA VAL A 159 5.47 4.99 28.24
C VAL A 159 6.73 4.28 28.73
N ILE A 160 7.50 3.66 27.83
CA ILE A 160 8.74 2.96 28.21
C ILE A 160 9.74 3.93 28.84
N GLN A 161 9.95 5.11 28.25
CA GLN A 161 10.88 6.12 28.77
C GLN A 161 10.42 6.67 30.12
N CYS A 162 9.12 6.91 30.33
CA CYS A 162 8.59 7.32 31.62
C CYS A 162 8.83 6.27 32.72
N ILE A 163 8.70 4.99 32.40
CA ILE A 163 8.95 3.90 33.36
C ILE A 163 10.46 3.76 33.64
N ASP A 164 11.30 3.89 32.62
CA ASP A 164 12.76 3.80 32.74
C ASP A 164 13.33 4.83 33.72
N LEU A 165 12.76 6.05 33.73
CA LEU A 165 13.11 7.11 34.67
C LEU A 165 12.87 6.74 36.15
N ILE A 166 11.98 5.78 36.44
CA ILE A 166 11.59 5.43 37.81
C ILE A 166 12.31 4.15 38.27
N VAL A 167 12.36 3.12 37.43
CA VAL A 167 12.74 1.76 37.86
C VAL A 167 13.89 1.11 37.05
N SER A 168 14.55 1.83 36.15
CA SER A 168 15.66 1.32 35.30
C SER A 168 15.34 -0.01 34.60
N LEU A 169 14.93 0.07 33.34
CA LEU A 169 14.42 -1.08 32.60
C LEU A 169 15.54 -2.00 32.10
N PRO A 170 15.24 -3.31 31.95
CA PRO A 170 16.20 -4.25 31.38
C PRO A 170 16.50 -3.91 29.92
N PHE A 171 17.70 -4.27 29.47
CA PHE A 171 18.18 -3.97 28.12
C PHE A 171 17.21 -4.36 27.00
N ILE A 172 16.54 -5.51 27.10
CA ILE A 172 15.59 -5.97 26.08
C ILE A 172 14.47 -4.94 25.86
N VAL A 173 13.97 -4.32 26.93
CA VAL A 173 12.91 -3.32 26.83
C VAL A 173 13.45 -2.03 26.18
N LEU A 174 14.67 -1.63 26.51
CA LEU A 174 15.35 -0.50 25.86
C LEU A 174 15.64 -0.77 24.38
N ALA A 175 16.06 -1.99 24.03
CA ALA A 175 16.29 -2.44 22.66
C ALA A 175 14.99 -2.42 21.84
N VAL A 176 13.87 -2.85 22.44
CA VAL A 176 12.53 -2.71 21.84
C VAL A 176 12.18 -1.24 21.63
N SER A 177 12.40 -0.37 22.62
CA SER A 177 12.16 1.08 22.47
C SER A 177 12.98 1.69 21.33
N PHE A 178 14.24 1.32 21.20
CA PHE A 178 15.12 1.80 20.13
C PHE A 178 14.68 1.30 18.76
N MET A 179 14.32 0.02 18.65
CA MET A 179 13.72 -0.54 17.44
C MET A 179 12.44 0.20 17.06
N LEU A 180 11.50 0.42 18.00
CA LEU A 180 10.25 1.15 17.73
C LEU A 180 10.53 2.56 17.21
N MET A 181 11.56 3.23 17.73
CA MET A 181 11.97 4.57 17.27
C MET A 181 12.43 4.55 15.82
N LEU A 182 13.33 3.62 15.45
CA LEU A 182 13.83 3.49 14.08
C LEU A 182 12.73 3.10 13.09
N PHE A 183 11.85 2.16 13.47
CA PHE A 183 10.73 1.77 12.62
C PHE A 183 9.69 2.89 12.49
N SER A 184 9.50 3.72 13.52
CA SER A 184 8.66 4.92 13.41
C SER A 184 9.23 5.90 12.38
N ALA A 185 10.54 6.18 12.44
CA ALA A 185 11.20 7.02 11.46
C ALA A 185 11.10 6.43 10.04
N ALA A 186 11.29 5.12 9.90
CA ALA A 186 11.13 4.42 8.63
C ALA A 186 9.69 4.51 8.08
N PHE A 187 8.66 4.35 8.92
CA PHE A 187 7.26 4.47 8.50
C PHE A 187 6.89 5.89 8.07
N ILE A 188 7.42 6.92 8.73
CA ILE A 188 7.29 8.31 8.27
C ILE A 188 7.92 8.46 6.89
N SER A 189 9.16 8.00 6.71
CA SER A 189 9.85 8.05 5.41
C SER A 189 9.08 7.30 4.32
N LEU A 190 8.57 6.10 4.62
CA LEU A 190 7.76 5.31 3.69
C LEU A 190 6.45 5.99 3.32
N PHE A 191 5.81 6.69 4.25
CA PHE A 191 4.61 7.47 3.93
C PHE A 191 4.88 8.52 2.84
N PHE A 192 6.01 9.23 2.93
CA PHE A 192 6.41 10.19 1.91
C PHE A 192 6.87 9.52 0.61
N ILE A 193 7.63 8.43 0.70
CA ILE A 193 8.10 7.68 -0.47
C ILE A 193 6.91 7.12 -1.24
N TYR A 194 5.94 6.46 -0.59
CA TYR A 194 4.76 5.94 -1.26
C TYR A 194 3.97 7.06 -1.93
N LYS A 195 3.77 8.19 -1.23
CA LYS A 195 3.11 9.36 -1.83
C LYS A 195 3.87 9.89 -3.06
N LEU A 196 5.21 9.85 -3.04
CA LEU A 196 6.03 10.27 -4.18
C LEU A 196 5.89 9.30 -5.34
N ILE A 197 5.90 7.98 -5.08
CA ILE A 197 5.67 6.96 -6.10
C ILE A 197 4.26 7.10 -6.69
N ASP A 198 3.23 7.34 -5.86
CA ASP A 198 1.86 7.58 -6.31
C ASP A 198 1.81 8.74 -7.31
N VAL A 199 2.49 9.86 -7.02
CA VAL A 199 2.56 11.03 -7.91
C VAL A 199 3.34 10.71 -9.19
N MET A 200 4.41 9.90 -9.12
CA MET A 200 5.18 9.50 -10.29
C MET A 200 4.39 8.56 -11.21
N ILE A 201 3.63 7.63 -10.64
CA ILE A 201 2.73 6.74 -11.39
C ILE A 201 1.59 7.56 -11.99
N ALA A 202 1.04 8.53 -11.26
CA ALA A 202 -0.08 9.33 -11.75
C ALA A 202 0.28 10.30 -12.89
N LYS A 203 1.55 10.70 -12.99
CA LYS A 203 2.03 11.60 -14.06
C LYS A 203 2.36 10.88 -15.37
N LYS A 204 2.32 9.55 -15.39
CA LYS A 204 2.78 8.73 -16.50
C LYS A 204 1.62 7.96 -17.12
#